data_AF-F2L322-F1
#
_entry.id   AF-F2L322-F1
#
_cell.length_a   1.000
_cell.length_b   1.000
_cell.length_c   1.000
_cell.angle_alpha   90.00
_cell.angle_beta   90.00
_cell.angle_gamma   90.00
#
_symmetry.space_group_name_H-M   'P 1'
#
loop_
_entity.id
_entity.type
_entity.pdbx_description
1 polymer ?
#
loop_
_entity_poly.entity_id
_entity_poly.type
_entity_poly.pdbx_seq_one_letter_code
_entity_poly.pdbx_strand_id
1 'polypeptide(L)'
;MSDWLALAIVFLLILGLTLLAVYAIYLIAPQAPTEAKRRRYEAGNPPQGEAKSRLAMQYFGYVLMLVTLEPLIAVPVVYFAISPTSAASAIYLLVIVAVIVLASLYAYAHSKDIRKWILD
;
A
#
# COMPACT_ATOMS: atom_id res chain seq x y z
N MET A 1 32.61 -7.06 0.10
CA MET A 1 31.64 -6.01 0.51
C MET A 1 30.58 -6.71 1.33
N SER A 2 30.13 -6.18 2.47
CA SER A 2 29.05 -6.83 3.22
C SER A 2 27.73 -6.77 2.44
N ASP A 3 26.93 -7.83 2.49
CA ASP A 3 25.71 -7.96 1.66
C ASP A 3 24.71 -6.81 1.91
N TRP A 4 24.57 -6.37 3.16
CA TRP A 4 23.73 -5.23 3.53
C TRP A 4 24.23 -3.91 2.93
N LEU A 5 25.54 -3.75 2.76
CA LEU A 5 26.13 -2.55 2.16
C LEU A 5 25.91 -2.56 0.65
N ALA A 6 26.00 -3.72 0.00
CA ALA A 6 25.63 -3.88 -1.40
C ALA A 6 24.15 -3.53 -1.64
N LEU A 7 23.25 -4.02 -0.79
CA LEU A 7 21.83 -3.68 -0.85
C LEU A 7 21.60 -2.17 -0.70
N ALA A 8 22.23 -1.55 0.30
CA ALA A 8 22.10 -0.11 0.54
C ALA A 8 22.58 0.71 -0.66
N ILE A 9 23.70 0.33 -1.28
CA ILE A 9 24.21 0.98 -2.50
C ILE A 9 23.20 0.86 -3.64
N VAL A 10 22.62 -0.33 -3.85
CA VAL A 10 21.61 -0.52 -4.91
C VAL A 10 20.38 0.37 -4.69
N PHE A 11 19.86 0.44 -3.46
CA PHE A 11 18.74 1.33 -3.15
C PHE A 11 19.08 2.81 -3.39
N LEU A 12 20.27 3.25 -2.95
CA LEU A 12 20.72 4.63 -3.17
C LEU A 12 20.93 4.93 -4.66
N LEU A 13 21.42 3.97 -5.45
CA LEU A 13 21.54 4.12 -6.89
C LEU A 13 20.17 4.28 -7.55
N ILE A 14 19.18 3.43 -7.21
CA ILE A 14 17.82 3.54 -7.78
C ILE A 14 17.18 4.87 -7.42
N LEU A 15 17.28 5.29 -6.15
CA LEU A 15 16.76 6.57 -5.70
C LEU A 15 17.47 7.74 -6.41
N GLY A 16 18.80 7.70 -6.48
CA GLY A 16 19.61 8.70 -7.16
C GLY A 16 19.26 8.83 -8.64
N LEU A 17 19.11 7.71 -9.35
CA LEU A 17 18.72 7.70 -10.76
C LEU A 17 17.29 8.25 -10.96
N THR A 18 16.36 7.94 -10.07
CA THR A 18 14.99 8.45 -10.13
C THR A 18 14.95 9.97 -9.93
N LEU A 19 15.66 10.48 -8.92
CA LEU A 19 15.78 11.92 -8.67
C LEU A 19 16.50 12.63 -9.83
N LEU A 20 17.57 12.03 -10.36
CA LEU A 20 18.28 12.55 -11.51
C LEU A 20 17.36 12.66 -12.73
N ALA A 21 16.54 11.64 -13.00
CA ALA A 21 15.60 11.66 -14.12
C ALA A 21 14.56 12.77 -13.97
N VAL A 22 13.94 12.90 -12.80
CA VAL A 22 12.96 13.96 -12.51
C VAL A 22 13.61 15.34 -12.65
N TYR A 23 14.81 15.54 -12.12
CA TYR A 23 15.50 16.81 -12.17
C TYR A 23 15.98 17.16 -13.58
N ALA A 24 16.50 16.19 -14.34
CA ALA A 24 16.89 16.38 -15.73
C ALA A 24 15.70 16.80 -16.59
N ILE A 25 14.54 16.17 -16.41
CA ILE A 25 13.30 16.57 -17.10
C ILE A 25 12.92 18.00 -16.70
N TYR A 26 12.97 18.33 -15.41
CA TYR A 26 12.64 19.68 -14.93
C TYR A 26 13.54 20.77 -15.56
N LEU A 27 14.83 20.50 -15.74
CA LEU A 27 15.78 21.44 -16.36
C LEU A 27 15.54 21.67 -17.85
N ILE A 28 15.10 20.65 -18.59
CA ILE A 28 14.88 20.72 -20.04
C ILE A 28 13.45 21.16 -20.37
N ALA A 29 12.49 20.91 -19.47
CA ALA A 29 11.08 21.20 -19.68
C ALA A 29 10.81 22.71 -19.80
N PRO A 30 9.97 23.14 -20.76
CA PRO A 30 9.53 24.53 -20.87
C PRO A 30 8.77 24.99 -19.62
N GLN A 31 9.29 25.99 -18.93
CA GLN A 31 8.69 26.58 -17.73
C GLN A 31 7.66 27.67 -18.10
N ALA A 32 6.54 27.26 -18.71
CA ALA A 32 5.47 28.15 -19.16
C ALA A 32 4.14 27.89 -18.42
N PRO A 33 4.05 28.20 -17.11
CA PRO A 33 2.82 28.04 -16.35
C PRO A 33 1.78 29.07 -16.80
N THR A 34 0.54 28.62 -16.97
CA THR A 34 -0.61 29.50 -17.19
C THR A 34 -1.68 29.18 -16.16
N GLU A 35 -2.55 30.14 -15.86
CA GLU A 35 -3.72 29.92 -14.99
C GLU A 35 -4.53 28.69 -15.41
N ALA A 36 -4.75 28.52 -16.72
CA ALA A 36 -5.46 27.35 -17.27
C ALA A 36 -4.74 26.03 -16.98
N LYS A 37 -3.39 25.97 -17.10
CA LYS A 37 -2.60 24.77 -16.79
C LYS A 37 -2.56 24.43 -15.30
N ARG A 38 -2.82 25.40 -14.42
CA ARG A 38 -2.84 25.23 -12.96
C ARG A 38 -4.21 24.81 -12.41
N ARG A 39 -5.28 25.00 -13.19
CA ARG A 39 -6.64 24.59 -12.80
C ARG A 39 -6.79 23.08 -12.89
N ARG A 40 -7.63 22.50 -12.02
CA ARG A 40 -8.01 21.07 -12.10
C ARG A 40 -8.77 20.81 -13.39
N TYR A 41 -8.56 19.62 -13.95
CA TYR A 41 -9.31 19.17 -15.12
C TYR A 41 -10.76 18.83 -14.75
N GLU A 42 -11.73 19.45 -15.42
CA GLU A 42 -13.17 19.27 -15.21
C GLU A 42 -13.90 19.16 -16.56
N ALA A 43 -13.51 18.18 -17.39
CA ALA A 43 -14.12 17.88 -18.69
C ALA A 43 -14.29 19.11 -19.62
N GLY A 44 -13.34 20.05 -19.57
CA GLY A 44 -13.34 21.27 -20.38
C GLY A 44 -14.00 22.49 -19.73
N ASN A 45 -14.69 22.33 -18.60
CA ASN A 45 -15.24 23.43 -17.83
C ASN A 45 -14.23 23.96 -16.79
N PRO A 46 -14.30 25.24 -16.40
CA PRO A 46 -13.62 25.72 -15.20
C PRO A 46 -14.16 24.97 -13.97
N PRO A 47 -13.29 24.57 -13.02
CA PRO A 47 -13.72 23.94 -11.79
C PRO A 47 -14.62 24.89 -10.99
N GLN A 48 -15.75 24.37 -10.49
CA GLN A 48 -16.72 25.12 -9.70
C GLN A 48 -17.13 24.31 -8.46
N GLY A 49 -17.29 25.02 -7.34
CA GLY A 49 -17.72 24.44 -6.08
C GLY A 49 -16.62 23.71 -5.33
N GLU A 50 -16.98 23.20 -4.16
CA GLU A 50 -16.09 22.38 -3.34
C GLU A 50 -15.97 20.97 -3.93
N ALA A 51 -14.77 20.41 -3.85
CA ALA A 51 -14.53 19.04 -4.26
C ALA A 51 -15.34 18.09 -3.37
N LYS A 52 -16.37 17.47 -3.93
CA LYS A 52 -17.12 16.42 -3.24
C LYS A 52 -16.27 15.16 -3.17
N SER A 53 -15.39 15.05 -2.18
CA SER A 53 -14.75 13.77 -1.86
C SER A 53 -15.62 13.03 -0.84
N ARG A 54 -16.39 12.04 -1.31
CA ARG A 54 -16.78 10.96 -0.39
C ARG A 54 -15.49 10.19 -0.15
N LEU A 55 -14.94 10.24 1.06
CA LEU A 55 -13.86 9.34 1.45
C LEU A 55 -14.42 7.94 1.22
N ALA A 56 -13.97 7.25 0.18
CA ALA A 56 -14.42 5.91 -0.15
C ALA A 56 -13.80 4.94 0.87
N MET A 57 -14.30 4.98 2.09
CA MET A 57 -13.85 4.14 3.20
C MET A 57 -14.15 2.66 2.93
N GLN A 58 -14.87 2.36 1.83
CA GLN A 58 -14.98 1.01 1.26
C GLN A 58 -13.62 0.33 1.07
N TYR A 59 -12.56 1.08 0.75
CA TYR A 59 -11.22 0.50 0.59
C TYR A 59 -10.53 0.14 1.90
N PHE A 60 -10.99 0.66 3.03
CA PHE A 60 -10.39 0.40 4.33
C PHE A 60 -10.43 -1.07 4.71
N GLY A 61 -11.55 -1.76 4.45
CA GLY A 61 -11.63 -3.18 4.75
C GLY A 61 -10.72 -4.03 3.84
N TYR A 62 -10.44 -3.61 2.60
CA TYR A 62 -9.42 -4.26 1.76
C TYR A 62 -8.00 -4.00 2.26
N VAL A 63 -7.71 -2.82 2.81
CA VAL A 63 -6.43 -2.54 3.48
C VAL A 63 -6.27 -3.42 4.72
N LEU A 64 -7.32 -3.58 5.53
CA LEU A 64 -7.31 -4.50 6.67
C LEU A 64 -7.09 -5.96 6.23
N MET A 65 -7.68 -6.39 5.11
CA MET A 65 -7.39 -7.71 4.54
C MET A 65 -5.92 -7.83 4.16
N LEU A 66 -5.34 -6.85 3.48
CA LEU A 66 -3.93 -6.87 3.08
C LEU A 66 -3.01 -7.00 4.29
N VAL A 67 -3.19 -6.15 5.29
CA VAL A 67 -2.37 -6.11 6.52
C VAL A 67 -2.50 -7.40 7.33
N THR A 68 -3.66 -8.04 7.30
CA THR A 68 -3.86 -9.34 7.97
C THR A 68 -3.32 -10.49 7.14
N LEU A 69 -3.44 -10.49 5.82
CA LEU A 69 -2.97 -11.57 4.95
C LEU A 69 -1.45 -11.60 4.76
N GLU A 70 -0.74 -10.47 4.82
CA GLU A 70 0.74 -10.48 4.75
C GLU A 70 1.40 -11.42 5.79
N PRO A 71 1.06 -11.31 7.10
CA PRO A 71 1.62 -12.21 8.10
C PRO A 71 1.19 -13.67 7.94
N LEU A 72 0.12 -13.97 7.18
CA LEU A 72 -0.24 -15.35 6.83
C LEU A 72 0.90 -16.07 6.11
N ILE A 73 1.69 -15.34 5.32
CA ILE A 73 2.83 -15.89 4.58
C ILE A 73 4.12 -15.67 5.38
N ALA A 74 4.33 -14.47 5.92
CA ALA A 74 5.57 -14.13 6.60
C ALA A 74 5.79 -14.97 7.87
N VAL A 75 4.76 -15.19 8.68
CA VAL A 75 4.88 -15.91 9.96
C VAL A 75 5.27 -17.39 9.76
N PRO A 76 4.60 -18.17 8.89
CA PRO A 76 5.05 -19.54 8.60
C PRO A 76 6.46 -19.60 8.02
N VAL A 77 6.81 -18.73 7.06
CA VAL A 77 8.13 -18.73 6.42
C VAL A 77 9.23 -18.49 7.45
N VAL A 78 9.08 -17.48 8.30
CA VAL A 78 10.04 -17.18 9.37
C VAL A 78 10.09 -18.32 10.39
N TYR A 79 8.94 -18.86 10.77
CA TYR A 79 8.85 -19.95 11.73
C TYR A 79 9.58 -21.22 11.24
N PHE A 80 9.33 -21.65 10.00
CA PHE A 80 9.99 -22.81 9.41
C PHE A 80 11.48 -22.58 9.13
N ALA A 81 11.90 -21.33 8.92
CA ALA A 81 13.31 -20.99 8.72
C ALA A 81 14.14 -21.02 10.02
N ILE A 82 13.53 -20.76 11.18
CA ILE A 82 14.26 -20.56 12.46
C ILE A 82 14.14 -21.76 13.41
N SER A 83 13.03 -22.50 13.42
CA SER A 83 12.79 -23.54 14.42
C SER A 83 12.69 -24.96 13.84
N PRO A 84 13.40 -25.94 14.43
CA PRO A 84 13.03 -27.35 14.28
C PRO A 84 11.61 -27.58 14.79
N THR A 85 10.84 -28.35 14.04
CA THR A 85 9.37 -28.49 14.15
C THR A 85 8.96 -29.40 15.32
N SER A 86 8.66 -28.83 16.48
CA SER A 86 7.91 -29.56 17.52
C SER A 86 6.40 -29.56 17.22
N ALA A 87 5.67 -30.57 17.70
CA ALA A 87 4.21 -30.63 17.51
C ALA A 87 3.48 -29.44 18.18
N ALA A 88 3.95 -29.01 19.35
CA ALA A 88 3.38 -27.86 20.06
C ALA A 88 3.53 -26.56 19.27
N SER A 89 4.69 -26.37 18.65
CA SER A 89 4.98 -25.16 17.88
C SER A 89 4.23 -25.12 16.53
N ALA A 90 3.91 -26.28 15.95
CA ALA A 90 2.99 -26.37 14.81
C ALA A 90 1.54 -25.98 15.17
N ILE A 91 1.07 -26.33 16.38
CA ILE A 91 -0.26 -25.95 16.87
C ILE A 91 -0.36 -24.43 17.05
N TYR A 92 0.65 -23.79 17.63
CA TYR A 92 0.68 -22.32 17.77
C TYR A 92 0.64 -21.61 16.41
N LEU A 93 1.38 -22.13 15.42
CA LEU A 93 1.35 -21.60 14.06
C LEU A 93 -0.06 -21.71 13.45
N LEU A 94 -0.70 -22.87 13.60
CA LEU A 94 -2.07 -23.11 13.11
C LEU A 94 -3.07 -22.12 13.72
N VAL A 95 -2.97 -21.86 15.03
CA VAL A 95 -3.85 -20.89 15.72
C VAL A 95 -3.64 -19.48 15.18
N ILE A 96 -2.38 -19.04 15.00
CA ILE A 96 -2.08 -17.71 14.45
C ILE A 96 -2.63 -17.58 13.03
N VAL A 97 -2.39 -18.58 12.18
CA VAL A 97 -2.92 -18.64 10.80
C VAL A 97 -4.45 -18.56 10.81
N ALA A 98 -5.12 -19.32 11.68
CA ALA A 98 -6.58 -19.31 11.78
C ALA A 98 -7.12 -17.93 12.20
N VAL A 99 -6.52 -17.29 13.21
CA VAL A 99 -6.91 -15.95 13.66
C VAL A 99 -6.75 -14.93 12.53
N ILE A 100 -5.63 -14.98 11.81
CA ILE A 100 -5.37 -14.11 10.67
C ILE A 100 -6.45 -14.29 9.58
N VAL A 101 -6.72 -15.53 9.17
CA VAL A 101 -7.71 -15.82 8.15
C VAL A 101 -9.10 -15.34 8.57
N LEU A 102 -9.50 -15.58 9.83
CA LEU A 102 -10.78 -15.12 10.36
C LEU A 102 -10.89 -13.58 10.34
N ALA A 103 -9.83 -12.88 10.72
CA ALA A 103 -9.77 -11.42 10.67
C ALA A 103 -9.89 -10.90 9.22
N SER A 104 -9.20 -11.53 8.27
CA SER A 104 -9.29 -11.18 6.84
C SER A 104 -10.69 -11.44 6.28
N LEU A 105 -11.32 -12.57 6.61
CA LEU A 105 -12.68 -12.89 6.19
C LEU A 105 -13.70 -11.89 6.76
N TYR A 106 -13.55 -11.51 8.03
CA TYR A 106 -14.37 -10.47 8.64
C TYR A 106 -14.21 -9.13 7.89
N ALA A 107 -12.98 -8.71 7.62
CA ALA A 107 -12.70 -7.48 6.89
C ALA A 107 -13.30 -7.52 5.47
N TYR A 108 -13.17 -8.64 4.75
CA TYR A 108 -13.77 -8.84 3.43
C TYR A 108 -15.29 -8.69 3.45
N ALA A 109 -15.97 -9.37 4.38
CA ALA A 109 -17.42 -9.32 4.49
C ALA A 109 -17.92 -7.89 4.74
N HIS A 110 -17.21 -7.11 5.56
CA HIS A 110 -17.57 -5.73 5.89
C HIS A 110 -17.22 -4.73 4.78
N SER A 111 -16.19 -5.01 3.98
CA SER A 111 -15.81 -4.18 2.82
C SER A 111 -16.89 -4.12 1.74
N LYS A 112 -17.73 -5.16 1.64
CA LYS A 112 -18.79 -5.24 0.63
C LYS A 112 -20.03 -4.41 0.97
N ASP A 113 -20.24 -4.07 2.24
CA ASP A 113 -21.45 -3.36 2.66
C ASP A 113 -21.29 -1.85 2.48
N ILE A 114 -21.60 -1.36 1.28
CA ILE A 114 -21.42 0.06 0.91
C ILE A 114 -22.17 1.01 1.85
N ARG A 115 -23.26 0.56 2.47
CA ARG A 115 -24.09 1.37 3.39
C ARG A 115 -23.33 1.80 4.64
N LYS A 116 -22.32 1.01 5.06
CA LYS A 116 -21.46 1.35 6.21
C LYS A 116 -20.42 2.43 5.90
N TRP A 117 -20.26 2.78 4.62
CA TRP A 117 -19.18 3.62 4.13
C TRP A 117 -19.67 4.88 3.41
N ILE A 118 -20.99 5.08 3.38
CA ILE A 118 -21.59 6.34 2.95
C ILE A 118 -21.61 7.24 4.18
N LEU A 119 -20.86 8.34 4.13
CA LEU A 119 -21.02 9.44 5.07
C LEU A 119 -22.18 10.29 4.56
N ASP A 120 -23.26 10.34 5.34
CA ASP A 120 -24.38 11.26 5.11
C ASP A 120 -23.99 12.72 5.37
#